data_AF-A0A1F4AHM9-F1
#
_entry.id   AF-A0A1F4AHM9-F1
#
_cell.length_a   1.000
_cell.length_b   1.000
_cell.length_c   1.000
_cell.angle_alpha   90.00
_cell.angle_beta   90.00
_cell.angle_gamma   90.00
#
_symmetry.space_group_name_H-M   'P 1'
#
loop_
_entity.id
_entity.type
_entity.pdbx_description
1 polymer ?
#
loop_
_entity_poly.entity_id
_entity_poly.type
_entity_poly.pdbx_seq_one_letter_code
_entity_poly.pdbx_strand_id
1 'polypeptide(L)'
;MNTDQHRFDQAVARFDAANAEDPNGEIADGRVQPKELLYAQRLSAMLARFAPDSTESLRLAVRCQHIQRWKIPRSDYPKTPAGYKQWRS
;
A
#
# COMPACT_ATOMS: atom_id res chain seq x y z
N MET A 1 -1.32 -27.98 -3.97
CA MET A 1 -1.29 -26.50 -3.85
C MET A 1 -1.62 -25.91 -5.19
N ASN A 2 -2.55 -24.95 -5.26
CA ASN A 2 -2.82 -24.22 -6.49
C ASN A 2 -1.67 -23.23 -6.74
N THR A 3 -0.90 -23.43 -7.82
CA THR A 3 0.26 -22.61 -8.17
C THR A 3 -0.08 -21.13 -8.30
N ASP A 4 -1.29 -20.80 -8.74
CA ASP A 4 -1.73 -19.42 -8.92
C ASP A 4 -1.90 -18.70 -7.58
N GLN A 5 -2.50 -19.38 -6.61
CA GLN A 5 -2.63 -18.85 -5.25
C GLN A 5 -1.25 -18.59 -4.64
N HIS A 6 -0.29 -19.50 -4.84
CA HIS A 6 1.06 -19.31 -4.33
C HIS A 6 1.76 -18.08 -4.92
N ARG A 7 1.61 -17.83 -6.23
CA ARG A 7 2.17 -16.63 -6.88
C ARG A 7 1.54 -15.35 -6.36
N PHE A 8 0.21 -15.34 -6.17
CA PHE A 8 -0.51 -14.20 -5.60
C PHE A 8 -0.02 -13.88 -4.18
N ASP A 9 0.04 -14.89 -3.30
CA ASP A 9 0.47 -14.71 -1.90
C ASP A 9 1.92 -14.19 -1.84
N GLN A 10 2.81 -14.69 -2.71
CA GLN A 10 4.19 -14.19 -2.82
C GLN A 10 4.26 -12.72 -3.25
N ALA A 11 3.41 -12.31 -4.19
CA ALA A 11 3.37 -10.91 -4.64
C ALA A 11 2.91 -9.99 -3.50
N VAL A 12 1.84 -10.36 -2.79
CA VAL A 12 1.34 -9.63 -1.61
C VAL A 12 2.42 -9.54 -0.53
N ALA A 13 3.08 -10.66 -0.21
CA ALA A 13 4.14 -10.68 0.81
C ALA A 13 5.32 -9.74 0.45
N ARG A 14 5.69 -9.63 -0.83
CA ARG A 14 6.74 -8.71 -1.29
C ARG A 14 6.31 -7.25 -1.19
N PHE A 15 5.06 -6.92 -1.51
CA PHE A 15 4.52 -5.57 -1.33
C PHE A 15 4.51 -5.18 0.15
N ASP A 16 4.07 -6.11 1.01
CA ASP A 16 4.04 -5.88 2.45
C ASP A 16 5.44 -5.70 3.02
N ALA A 17 6.41 -6.52 2.63
CA ALA A 17 7.79 -6.38 3.05
C ALA A 17 8.36 -5.00 2.63
N ALA A 18 8.11 -4.58 1.39
CA ALA A 18 8.57 -3.28 0.90
C ALA A 18 7.93 -2.09 1.65
N ASN A 19 6.65 -2.20 2.03
CA ASN A 19 5.95 -1.18 2.80
C ASN A 19 6.27 -1.23 4.30
N ALA A 20 6.69 -2.38 4.82
CA ALA A 20 7.14 -2.53 6.20
C ALA A 20 8.44 -1.77 6.49
N GLU A 21 9.22 -1.45 5.46
CA GLU A 21 10.42 -0.60 5.56
C GLU A 21 10.09 0.88 5.81
N ASP A 22 8.81 1.28 5.75
CA ASP A 22 8.41 2.66 6.04
C ASP A 22 8.78 3.07 7.47
N PRO A 23 9.67 4.07 7.66
CA PRO A 23 10.07 4.51 9.00
C PRO A 23 8.96 5.27 9.73
N ASN A 24 7.90 5.68 9.02
CA ASN A 24 6.80 6.43 9.62
C ASN A 24 5.81 5.46 10.27
N GLY A 25 5.67 5.54 11.59
CA GLY A 25 4.75 4.70 12.35
C GLY A 25 3.40 5.37 12.61
N GLU A 26 2.31 4.59 12.57
CA GLU A 26 0.99 4.96 13.09
C GLU A 26 0.54 3.95 14.14
N ILE A 27 -0.22 4.40 15.15
CA ILE A 27 -0.79 3.50 16.15
C ILE A 27 -2.06 2.87 15.58
N ALA A 28 -2.07 1.54 15.49
CA ALA A 28 -3.24 0.73 15.17
C ALA A 28 -3.29 -0.47 16.11
N ASP A 29 -4.48 -0.74 16.67
CA ASP A 29 -4.71 -1.83 17.63
C ASP A 29 -3.72 -1.83 18.81
N GLY A 30 -3.39 -0.63 19.31
CA GLY A 30 -2.46 -0.45 20.43
C GLY A 30 -0.99 -0.72 20.10
N ARG A 31 -0.63 -0.89 18.82
CA ARG A 31 0.75 -1.13 18.37
C ARG A 31 1.15 -0.11 17.31
N VAL A 32 2.43 0.25 17.29
CA VAL A 32 3.00 1.06 16.20
C VAL A 32 3.20 0.16 14.98
N GLN A 33 2.67 0.57 13.84
CA GLN A 33 2.82 -0.13 12.56
C GLN A 33 3.33 0.82 11.47
N PRO A 34 4.13 0.34 10.50
CA PRO A 34 4.55 1.15 9.36
C PRO A 34 3.33 1.68 8.59
N LYS A 35 3.33 2.98 8.31
CA LYS A 35 2.16 3.70 7.81
C LYS A 35 1.70 3.20 6.45
N GLU A 36 2.61 3.06 5.48
CA GLU A 36 2.23 2.54 4.16
C GLU A 36 1.80 1.07 4.19
N LEU A 37 2.33 0.25 5.10
CA LEU A 37 1.87 -1.14 5.30
C LEU A 37 0.42 -1.18 5.81
N LEU A 38 0.16 -0.39 6.86
CA LEU A 38 -1.17 -0.26 7.44
C LEU A 38 -2.18 0.28 6.43
N TYR A 39 -1.77 1.23 5.59
CA TYR A 39 -2.61 1.77 4.51
C TYR A 39 -2.98 0.68 3.49
N ALA A 40 -2.01 -0.09 2.99
CA ALA A 40 -2.23 -1.19 2.05
C ALA A 40 -3.19 -2.26 2.62
N GLN A 41 -3.05 -2.59 3.91
CA GLN A 41 -3.93 -3.53 4.61
C GLN A 41 -5.37 -3.01 4.69
N ARG A 42 -5.55 -1.76 5.10
CA ARG A 42 -6.87 -1.11 5.18
C ARG A 42 -7.56 -1.05 3.82
N LEU A 43 -6.84 -0.70 2.76
CA LEU A 43 -7.40 -0.70 1.41
C LEU A 43 -7.82 -2.09 0.95
N SER A 44 -7.01 -3.11 1.24
CA SER A 44 -7.36 -4.50 0.91
C SER A 44 -8.63 -4.96 1.65
N ALA A 45 -8.75 -4.63 2.93
CA ALA A 45 -9.94 -4.92 3.73
C ALA A 45 -11.17 -4.16 3.22
N MET A 46 -10.99 -2.92 2.76
CA MET A 46 -12.05 -2.15 2.13
C MET A 46 -12.48 -2.82 0.81
N LEU A 47 -11.55 -3.16 -0.09
CA LEU A 47 -11.87 -3.85 -1.34
C LEU A 47 -12.66 -5.14 -1.10
N ALA A 48 -12.28 -5.96 -0.12
CA ALA A 48 -12.98 -7.18 0.23
C ALA A 48 -14.45 -6.93 0.67
N ARG A 49 -14.75 -5.77 1.27
CA ARG A 49 -16.10 -5.40 1.68
C ARG A 49 -16.96 -4.88 0.53
N PHE A 50 -16.37 -4.11 -0.39
CA PHE A 50 -17.11 -3.44 -1.47
C PHE A 50 -17.18 -4.28 -2.75
N ALA A 51 -16.18 -5.12 -3.01
CA ALA A 51 -16.06 -5.97 -4.19
C ALA A 51 -15.42 -7.32 -3.82
N PRO A 52 -16.15 -8.20 -3.13
CA PRO A 52 -15.64 -9.51 -2.71
C PRO A 52 -15.17 -10.35 -3.92
N ASP A 53 -15.85 -10.22 -5.06
CA ASP A 53 -15.51 -10.92 -6.31
C ASP A 53 -14.51 -10.16 -7.19
N SER A 54 -13.74 -9.25 -6.60
CA SER A 54 -12.70 -8.50 -7.30
C SER A 54 -11.70 -9.43 -8.02
N THR A 55 -11.15 -8.96 -9.14
CA THR A 55 -10.14 -9.72 -9.88
C THR A 55 -8.83 -9.77 -9.10
N GLU A 56 -8.00 -10.77 -9.37
CA GLU A 56 -6.66 -10.86 -8.78
C GLU A 56 -5.84 -9.60 -9.05
N SER A 57 -5.88 -9.09 -10.28
CA SER A 57 -5.18 -7.86 -10.67
C SER A 57 -5.62 -6.65 -9.85
N LEU A 58 -6.92 -6.53 -9.55
CA LEU A 58 -7.42 -5.43 -8.71
C LEU A 58 -6.97 -5.59 -7.25
N ARG A 59 -6.98 -6.81 -6.71
CA ARG A 59 -6.45 -7.08 -5.36
C ARG A 59 -4.97 -6.70 -5.26
N LEU A 60 -4.16 -7.07 -6.26
CA LEU A 60 -2.75 -6.71 -6.32
C LEU A 60 -2.55 -5.19 -6.45
N ALA A 61 -3.27 -4.53 -7.36
CA ALA A 61 -3.18 -3.09 -7.57
C ALA A 61 -3.54 -2.29 -6.31
N VAL A 62 -4.57 -2.72 -5.59
CA VAL A 62 -4.96 -2.11 -4.31
C VAL A 62 -3.90 -2.33 -3.23
N ARG A 63 -3.31 -3.54 -3.17
CA ARG A 63 -2.25 -3.84 -2.19
C ARG A 63 -0.99 -2.99 -2.42
N CYS A 64 -0.67 -2.64 -3.67
CA CYS A 64 0.53 -1.87 -4.02
C CYS A 64 0.29 -0.38 -4.36
N GLN A 65 -0.92 0.17 -4.14
CA GLN A 65 -1.28 1.53 -4.58
C GLN A 65 -0.27 2.62 -4.14
N HIS A 66 0.29 2.50 -2.93
CA HIS A 66 1.30 3.40 -2.38
C HIS A 66 2.62 2.68 -2.05
N ILE A 67 3.02 1.71 -2.88
CA ILE A 67 4.25 0.95 -2.62
C ILE A 67 5.47 1.86 -2.47
N GLN A 68 6.14 1.77 -1.32
CA GLN A 68 7.29 2.60 -0.94
C GLN A 68 7.10 4.11 -1.13
N ARG A 69 5.86 4.61 -1.02
CA ARG A 69 5.56 6.03 -1.27
C ARG A 69 6.31 6.97 -0.33
N TRP A 70 6.61 6.53 0.89
CA TRP A 70 7.40 7.24 1.89
C TRP A 70 8.81 7.65 1.40
N LYS A 71 9.38 6.98 0.39
CA LYS A 71 10.68 7.34 -0.21
C LYS A 71 10.63 8.64 -1.02
N ILE A 72 9.44 9.12 -1.36
CA ILE A 72 9.24 10.39 -2.05
C ILE A 72 8.30 11.26 -1.18
N PRO A 73 8.82 11.88 -0.11
CA PRO A 73 8.02 12.66 0.81
C PRO A 73 7.32 13.84 0.13
N ARG A 74 6.06 14.09 0.50
CA ARG A 74 5.35 15.30 0.04
C ARG A 74 6.05 16.59 0.48
N SER A 75 6.78 16.55 1.60
CA SER A 75 7.51 17.69 2.14
C SER A 75 8.58 18.24 1.20
N ASP A 76 9.10 17.42 0.29
CA ASP A 76 10.24 17.77 -0.56
C ASP A 76 9.81 18.65 -1.75
N TYR A 77 8.50 18.86 -1.92
CA TYR A 77 7.91 19.63 -2.99
C TYR A 77 7.20 20.89 -2.44
N PRO A 78 7.18 22.01 -3.18
CA PRO A 78 6.45 23.21 -2.77
C PRO A 78 4.98 22.93 -2.45
N LYS A 79 4.39 23.61 -1.45
CA LYS A 79 2.97 23.53 -1.10
C LYS A 79 2.07 24.32 -2.06
N THR A 80 2.28 24.14 -3.36
CA THR A 80 1.52 24.74 -4.45
C THR A 80 0.81 23.65 -5.27
N PRO A 81 -0.22 24.00 -6.07
CA PRO A 81 -0.84 23.06 -6.99
C PRO A 81 0.17 22.43 -7.97
N ALA A 82 1.15 23.20 -8.43
CA ALA A 82 2.23 22.71 -9.29
C ALA A 82 3.14 21.71 -8.54
N GLY A 83 3.55 22.03 -7.32
CA GLY A 83 4.35 21.11 -6.49
C GLY A 83 3.61 19.83 -6.14
N TYR A 84 2.28 19.87 -5.96
CA TYR A 84 1.47 18.67 -5.78
C TYR A 84 1.44 17.77 -7.03
N LYS A 85 1.31 18.37 -8.23
CA LYS A 85 1.37 17.61 -9.48
C LYS A 85 2.75 16.97 -9.66
N GLN A 86 3.83 17.71 -9.44
CA GLN A 86 5.20 17.20 -9.51
C GLN A 86 5.46 16.04 -8.55
N TRP A 87 4.92 16.10 -7.33
CA TRP A 87 5.04 15.01 -6.38
C TRP A 87 4.30 13.72 -6.83
N ARG A 88 3.24 13.87 -7.63
CA ARG A 88 2.37 12.77 -8.08
C ARG A 88 2.71 12.20 -9.46
N SER A 89 3.45 12.94 -10.28
CA SER A 89 3.96 12.52 -11.58
C SER A 89 5.25 11.74 -11.43
#